data_AF-A0A961CNB0-F1
#
_entry.id   AF-A0A961CNB0-F1
#
_cell.length_a   1.000
_cell.length_b   1.000
_cell.length_c   1.000
_cell.angle_alpha   90.00
_cell.angle_beta   90.00
_cell.angle_gamma   90.00
#
_symmetry.space_group_name_H-M   'P 1'
#
loop_
_entity.id
_entity.type
_entity.pdbx_description
1 polymer ?
#
loop_
_entity_poly.entity_id
_entity_poly.type
_entity_poly.pdbx_seq_one_letter_code
_entity_poly.pdbx_strand_id
1 'polypeptide(L)'
;MLDIEPQGPLPPEVYKRRRALALGIAALAVALVAGLAFALFGGSDSAKNTAKTETAQTPQPENKSPVVPPAESSPEPTPTPTSAVEPPPVLQAGDDCPDSSLAVKGITNAPQYVIGDQPKFTMVVTNIGLVACKRDVGAAVLAAYVYSLDNQRLWSNLDCAPSNETLVKTFNPGEQVTTEVTWTGMGSAPQCPLPREPIGPGTYNLVVQLGNLRSAAVPFTLSETPPPPAAEPAPPAGVEQMPAPPVEAPAPEPAPVG
;
A
#
# COMPACT_ATOMS: atom_id res chain seq x y z
N MET A 1 6.11 -19.31 45.98
CA MET A 1 6.22 -17.84 46.11
C MET A 1 7.41 -17.41 45.28
N LEU A 2 7.19 -16.92 44.06
CA LEU A 2 8.11 -16.03 43.34
C LEU A 2 7.25 -15.12 42.45
N ASP A 3 7.68 -13.87 42.37
CA ASP A 3 6.86 -12.67 42.33
C ASP A 3 6.19 -12.34 40.98
N ILE A 4 4.94 -11.90 41.05
CA ILE A 4 4.28 -11.12 39.99
C ILE A 4 4.87 -9.70 40.05
N GLU A 5 5.54 -9.29 38.97
CA GLU A 5 5.92 -7.89 38.75
C GLU A 5 4.74 -7.17 38.08
N PRO A 6 4.13 -6.14 38.71
CA PRO A 6 3.05 -5.39 38.10
C PRO A 6 3.62 -4.36 37.12
N GLN A 7 3.22 -4.46 35.84
CA GLN A 7 3.51 -3.48 34.79
C GLN A 7 2.97 -2.10 35.21
N GLY A 8 3.87 -1.17 35.50
CA GLY A 8 3.53 0.21 35.83
C GLY A 8 2.91 0.95 34.63
N PRO A 9 1.98 1.89 34.85
CA PRO A 9 1.36 2.66 33.77
C PRO A 9 2.38 3.58 33.09
N LEU A 10 2.45 3.50 31.75
CA LEU A 10 3.21 4.41 30.90
C LEU A 10 2.86 5.89 31.19
N PRO A 11 3.85 6.81 31.13
CA PRO A 11 3.71 8.17 31.60
C PRO A 11 2.53 8.92 30.92
N PRO A 12 1.58 9.47 31.69
CA PRO A 12 0.34 10.09 31.18
C PRO A 12 0.57 11.35 30.33
N GLU A 13 1.78 11.89 30.35
CA GLU A 13 2.18 13.10 29.61
C GLU A 13 2.19 12.91 28.09
N VAL A 14 2.63 11.74 27.60
CA VAL A 14 2.71 11.48 26.14
C VAL A 14 1.30 11.27 25.56
N TYR A 15 0.41 10.63 26.32
CA TYR A 15 -0.97 10.41 25.91
C TYR A 15 -1.77 11.71 25.82
N LYS A 16 -1.63 12.60 26.82
CA LYS A 16 -2.27 13.93 26.81
C LYS A 16 -1.78 14.79 25.65
N ARG A 17 -0.46 14.79 25.39
CA ARG A 17 0.14 15.58 24.31
C ARG A 17 -0.31 15.11 22.93
N ARG A 18 -0.35 13.80 22.67
CA ARG A 18 -0.85 13.25 21.40
C ARG A 18 -2.35 13.49 21.20
N ARG A 19 -3.15 13.40 22.27
CA ARG A 19 -4.60 13.65 22.21
C ARG A 19 -4.93 15.13 22.02
N ALA A 20 -4.18 16.04 22.64
CA ALA A 20 -4.31 17.47 22.39
C ALA A 20 -3.94 17.84 20.94
N LEU A 21 -2.89 17.22 20.39
CA LEU A 21 -2.47 17.42 19.00
C LEU A 21 -3.53 16.90 18.00
N ALA A 22 -4.10 15.72 18.27
CA ALA A 22 -5.19 15.16 17.46
C ALA A 22 -6.45 16.04 17.48
N LEU A 23 -6.84 16.55 18.65
CA LEU A 23 -7.99 17.47 18.78
C LEU A 23 -7.74 18.81 18.09
N GLY A 24 -6.50 19.34 18.15
CA GLY A 24 -6.12 20.56 17.45
C GLY A 24 -6.19 20.41 15.93
N ILE A 25 -5.66 19.30 15.38
CA ILE A 25 -5.75 19.00 13.95
C ILE A 25 -7.20 18.85 13.51
N ALA A 26 -8.02 18.15 14.29
CA ALA A 26 -9.45 17.98 14.00
C ALA A 26 -10.19 19.32 13.97
N ALA A 27 -9.96 20.21 14.94
CA ALA A 27 -10.56 21.54 14.97
C ALA A 27 -10.13 22.39 13.76
N LEU A 28 -8.86 22.31 13.37
CA LEU A 28 -8.32 23.05 12.23
C LEU A 28 -8.89 22.54 10.89
N ALA A 29 -9.06 21.23 10.74
CA ALA A 29 -9.72 20.65 9.58
C ALA A 29 -11.18 21.08 9.48
N VAL A 30 -11.93 21.10 10.59
CA VAL A 30 -13.32 21.58 10.62
C VAL A 30 -13.40 23.06 10.27
N ALA A 31 -12.48 23.89 10.77
CA ALA A 31 -12.42 25.32 10.43
C ALA A 31 -12.13 25.55 8.95
N LEU A 32 -11.23 24.76 8.34
CA LEU A 32 -10.94 24.84 6.91
C LEU A 32 -12.13 24.44 6.05
N VAL A 33 -12.82 23.35 6.40
CA VAL A 33 -14.03 22.89 5.69
C VAL A 33 -15.15 23.93 5.81
N ALA A 34 -15.34 24.51 7.01
CA ALA A 34 -16.31 25.58 7.22
C ALA A 34 -15.95 26.85 6.43
N GLY A 35 -14.68 27.23 6.37
CA GLY A 35 -14.21 28.37 5.57
C GLY A 35 -14.39 28.17 4.06
N LEU A 36 -14.09 26.98 3.56
CA LEU A 36 -14.33 26.61 2.16
C LEU A 36 -15.82 26.60 1.82
N ALA A 37 -16.66 26.07 2.70
CA ALA A 37 -18.11 26.14 2.54
C ALA A 37 -18.60 27.61 2.54
N PHE A 38 -18.06 28.46 3.41
CA PHE A 38 -18.43 29.88 3.44
C PHE A 38 -18.00 30.62 2.16
N ALA A 39 -16.83 30.31 1.62
CA ALA A 39 -16.34 30.88 0.36
C ALA A 39 -17.13 30.40 -0.87
N LEU A 40 -17.66 29.17 -0.84
CA LEU A 40 -18.44 28.59 -1.94
C LEU A 40 -19.94 28.94 -1.88
N PHE A 41 -20.48 29.28 -0.71
CA PHE A 41 -21.93 29.54 -0.53
C PHE A 41 -22.27 30.97 -0.06
N GLY A 42 -21.29 31.81 0.27
CA GLY A 42 -21.52 33.18 0.76
C GLY A 42 -20.69 34.21 0.01
N GLY A 43 -21.17 34.71 -1.14
CA GLY A 43 -20.57 35.88 -1.76
C GLY A 43 -20.92 36.10 -3.23
N SER A 44 -22.10 36.70 -3.45
CA SER A 44 -22.52 37.34 -4.69
C SER A 44 -21.66 38.57 -5.02
N ASP A 45 -21.62 38.89 -6.32
CA ASP A 45 -21.28 40.16 -6.96
C ASP A 45 -19.82 40.46 -7.40
N SER A 46 -19.64 40.25 -8.71
CA SER A 46 -19.44 41.32 -9.71
C SER A 46 -18.24 42.28 -9.57
N ALA A 47 -17.28 42.02 -10.46
CA ALA A 47 -16.66 42.96 -11.38
C ALA A 47 -15.57 43.95 -10.91
N LYS A 48 -14.54 44.01 -11.78
CA LYS A 48 -13.71 45.16 -12.17
C LYS A 48 -12.80 45.80 -11.11
N ASN A 49 -11.50 45.68 -11.38
CA ASN A 49 -10.50 46.71 -11.07
C ASN A 49 -9.65 46.82 -12.36
N THR A 50 -9.65 47.87 -13.19
CA THR A 50 -9.53 49.33 -13.04
C THR A 50 -8.38 49.77 -12.15
N ALA A 51 -7.43 50.45 -12.80
CA ALA A 51 -6.15 50.96 -12.34
C ALA A 51 -6.24 52.12 -11.33
N LYS A 52 -5.22 52.22 -10.48
CA LYS A 52 -4.62 53.45 -9.88
C LYS A 52 -3.39 52.99 -9.06
N THR A 53 -2.14 53.33 -9.34
CA THR A 53 -1.43 54.63 -9.22
C THR A 53 -1.43 55.21 -7.80
N GLU A 54 -0.29 55.11 -7.12
CA GLU A 54 0.25 56.05 -6.12
C GLU A 54 1.78 55.85 -6.07
N THR A 55 2.60 56.79 -6.55
CA THR A 55 3.12 58.03 -5.90
C THR A 55 4.24 57.77 -4.89
N ALA A 56 5.46 58.21 -5.22
CA ALA A 56 6.43 58.67 -4.23
C ALA A 56 7.33 59.76 -4.85
N GLN A 57 7.38 60.90 -4.14
CA GLN A 57 8.00 62.16 -4.51
C GLN A 57 9.51 62.20 -4.24
N THR A 58 10.14 63.10 -4.97
CA THR A 58 11.53 63.61 -4.94
C THR A 58 11.92 64.33 -3.63
N PRO A 59 13.23 64.54 -3.40
CA PRO A 59 13.76 65.89 -3.55
C PRO A 59 15.06 65.98 -4.38
N GLN A 60 15.33 67.19 -4.85
CA GLN A 60 16.30 67.70 -5.85
C GLN A 60 17.15 68.82 -5.18
N PRO A 61 18.13 69.55 -5.79
CA PRO A 61 19.08 69.36 -6.92
C PRO A 61 20.57 69.57 -6.51
N GLU A 62 21.54 69.29 -7.42
CA GLU A 62 22.53 70.31 -7.85
C GLU A 62 23.44 69.85 -9.02
N ASN A 63 23.56 70.75 -10.00
CA ASN A 63 24.72 71.02 -10.88
C ASN A 63 25.11 70.10 -12.08
N LYS A 64 24.54 70.46 -13.26
CA LYS A 64 25.24 70.89 -14.50
C LYS A 64 26.24 69.95 -15.22
N SER A 65 25.77 69.28 -16.28
CA SER A 65 26.42 69.20 -17.61
C SER A 65 25.55 68.49 -18.65
N PRO A 66 25.80 68.67 -19.97
CA PRO A 66 24.77 68.63 -21.00
C PRO A 66 24.36 67.22 -21.44
N VAL A 67 23.12 67.15 -21.91
CA VAL A 67 22.47 66.00 -22.55
C VAL A 67 23.31 65.53 -23.74
N VAL A 68 23.78 64.28 -23.67
CA VAL A 68 24.22 63.49 -24.83
C VAL A 68 23.13 62.44 -25.06
N PRO A 69 22.50 62.34 -26.25
CA PRO A 69 21.52 61.30 -26.53
C PRO A 69 22.19 59.91 -26.45
N PRO A 70 21.60 58.91 -25.79
CA PRO A 70 22.07 57.54 -25.90
C PRO A 70 21.95 57.08 -27.35
N ALA A 71 23.01 56.46 -27.87
CA ALA A 71 23.00 55.82 -29.18
C ALA A 71 21.87 54.79 -29.25
N GLU A 72 21.07 54.86 -30.33
CA GLU A 72 20.18 53.79 -30.76
C GLU A 72 21.02 52.54 -31.03
N SER A 73 21.08 51.63 -30.06
CA SER A 73 21.70 50.31 -30.22
C SER A 73 21.10 49.33 -29.21
N SER A 74 19.78 49.17 -29.21
CA SER A 74 19.19 47.93 -28.67
C SER A 74 19.06 46.97 -29.84
N PRO A 75 19.75 45.81 -29.85
CA PRO A 75 19.46 44.79 -30.84
C PRO A 75 17.98 44.35 -30.70
N GLU A 76 17.32 44.12 -31.82
CA GLU A 76 15.98 43.51 -31.85
C GLU A 76 15.99 42.21 -31.05
N PRO A 77 14.89 41.86 -30.35
CA PRO A 77 14.78 40.57 -29.70
C PRO A 77 14.87 39.47 -30.76
N THR A 78 15.99 38.75 -30.78
CA THR A 78 16.13 37.54 -31.57
C THR A 78 15.05 36.56 -31.15
N PRO A 79 14.23 36.02 -32.07
CA PRO A 79 13.25 35.00 -31.71
C PRO A 79 13.99 33.79 -31.16
N THR A 80 13.80 33.49 -29.88
CA THR A 80 14.21 32.21 -29.30
C THR A 80 13.44 31.12 -30.05
N PRO A 81 14.11 30.20 -30.78
CA PRO A 81 13.41 29.10 -31.42
C PRO A 81 12.72 28.28 -30.33
N THR A 82 11.39 28.33 -30.32
CA THR A 82 10.58 27.37 -29.55
C THR A 82 10.71 26.06 -30.30
N SER A 83 11.63 25.21 -29.87
CA SER A 83 11.69 23.83 -30.36
C SER A 83 10.36 23.18 -30.01
N ALA A 84 9.55 22.86 -31.02
CA ALA A 84 8.33 22.11 -30.83
C ALA A 84 8.71 20.77 -30.18
N VAL A 85 8.11 20.47 -29.03
CA VAL A 85 8.23 19.15 -28.40
C VAL A 85 7.51 18.18 -29.33
N GLU A 86 8.27 17.28 -29.94
CA GLU A 86 7.70 16.22 -30.76
C GLU A 86 6.73 15.39 -29.90
N PRO A 87 5.49 15.13 -30.37
CA PRO A 87 4.54 14.34 -29.60
C PRO A 87 5.11 12.94 -29.35
N PRO A 88 4.89 12.36 -28.16
CA PRO A 88 5.43 11.04 -27.85
C PRO A 88 4.93 10.01 -28.87
N PRO A 89 5.78 9.04 -29.25
CA PRO A 89 5.40 8.01 -30.20
C PRO A 89 4.16 7.25 -29.71
N VAL A 90 3.22 7.02 -30.61
CA VAL A 90 2.00 6.26 -30.34
C VAL A 90 2.37 4.78 -30.23
N LEU A 91 1.99 4.14 -29.13
CA LEU A 91 2.23 2.72 -28.88
C LEU A 91 1.56 1.88 -29.97
N GLN A 92 2.31 0.99 -30.61
CA GLN A 92 1.81 0.07 -31.63
C GLN A 92 1.57 -1.32 -31.07
N ALA A 93 0.73 -2.09 -31.76
CA ALA A 93 0.42 -3.45 -31.34
C ALA A 93 1.66 -4.34 -31.43
N GLY A 94 2.02 -4.98 -30.31
CA GLY A 94 3.17 -5.88 -30.21
C GLY A 94 4.48 -5.23 -29.78
N ASP A 95 4.50 -3.92 -29.56
CA ASP A 95 5.57 -3.19 -28.89
C ASP A 95 5.70 -3.63 -27.42
N ASP A 96 6.80 -3.28 -26.77
CA ASP A 96 6.95 -3.48 -25.32
C ASP A 96 5.93 -2.63 -24.57
N CYS A 97 5.24 -3.23 -23.60
CA CYS A 97 4.30 -2.54 -22.74
C CYS A 97 5.05 -1.49 -21.90
N PRO A 98 4.75 -0.19 -22.02
CA PRO A 98 5.25 0.80 -21.09
C PRO A 98 4.66 0.55 -19.70
N ASP A 99 5.39 0.93 -18.64
CA ASP A 99 4.91 0.76 -17.26
C ASP A 99 3.58 1.50 -17.00
N SER A 100 3.28 2.55 -17.77
CA SER A 100 2.00 3.29 -17.71
C SER A 100 0.80 2.53 -18.26
N SER A 101 1.01 1.51 -19.11
CA SER A 101 -0.07 0.67 -19.65
C SER A 101 -0.24 -0.63 -18.87
N LEU A 102 0.54 -0.84 -17.80
CA LEU A 102 0.45 -2.02 -16.95
C LEU A 102 0.05 -1.65 -15.53
N ALA A 103 -0.64 -2.57 -14.88
CA ALA A 103 -0.87 -2.54 -13.44
C ALA A 103 -0.35 -3.83 -12.81
N VAL A 104 0.16 -3.74 -11.59
CA VAL A 104 0.62 -4.89 -10.81
C VAL A 104 -0.12 -4.89 -9.49
N LYS A 105 -0.59 -6.07 -9.07
CA LYS A 105 -1.30 -6.27 -7.80
C LYS A 105 -0.78 -7.50 -7.07
N GLY A 106 -0.59 -7.39 -5.76
CA GLY A 106 -0.42 -8.53 -4.87
C GLY A 106 -1.75 -9.01 -4.31
N ILE A 107 -1.86 -10.31 -4.04
CA ILE A 107 -2.96 -10.93 -3.30
C ILE A 107 -2.35 -11.94 -2.35
N THR A 108 -2.88 -12.00 -1.14
CA THR A 108 -2.58 -13.05 -0.16
C THR A 108 -3.77 -14.00 -0.09
N ASN A 109 -3.54 -15.31 0.13
CA ASN A 109 -4.63 -16.28 0.21
C ASN A 109 -5.50 -16.13 1.48
N ALA A 110 -4.98 -15.49 2.53
CA ALA A 110 -5.69 -15.03 3.70
C ALA A 110 -5.11 -13.67 4.18
N PRO A 111 -5.87 -12.87 4.97
CA PRO A 111 -5.35 -11.64 5.54
C PRO A 111 -4.65 -11.85 6.89
N GLN A 112 -4.80 -13.02 7.51
CA GLN A 112 -4.20 -13.37 8.80
C GLN A 112 -3.63 -14.80 8.74
N TYR A 113 -2.49 -14.99 9.40
CA TYR A 113 -1.76 -16.25 9.50
C TYR A 113 -1.25 -16.45 10.92
N VAL A 114 -0.93 -17.69 11.26
CA VAL A 114 -0.13 -18.02 12.45
C VAL A 114 1.31 -18.31 12.06
N ILE A 115 2.25 -18.06 12.96
CA ILE A 115 3.65 -18.46 12.77
C ILE A 115 3.70 -19.97 12.46
N GLY A 116 4.44 -20.32 11.42
CA GLY A 116 4.50 -21.68 10.87
C GLY A 116 3.62 -21.90 9.64
N ASP A 117 2.64 -21.03 9.40
CA ASP A 117 1.90 -21.04 8.13
C ASP A 117 2.82 -20.70 6.95
N GLN A 118 2.38 -21.11 5.75
CA GLN A 118 3.05 -20.79 4.50
C GLN A 118 2.14 -19.92 3.61
N PRO A 119 2.12 -18.58 3.81
CA PRO A 119 1.34 -17.68 2.98
C PRO A 119 1.65 -17.85 1.49
N LYS A 120 0.59 -17.90 0.69
CA LYS A 120 0.66 -17.89 -0.77
C LYS A 120 0.43 -16.48 -1.25
N PHE A 121 1.44 -15.94 -1.93
CA PHE A 121 1.38 -14.63 -2.55
C PHE A 121 1.15 -14.77 -4.04
N THR A 122 0.02 -14.28 -4.49
CA THR A 122 -0.37 -14.26 -5.89
C THR A 122 -0.08 -12.88 -6.47
N MET A 123 0.78 -12.84 -7.47
CA MET A 123 1.20 -11.65 -8.20
C MET A 123 0.38 -11.59 -9.50
N VAL A 124 -0.29 -10.48 -9.74
CA VAL A 124 -1.13 -10.27 -10.93
C VAL A 124 -0.59 -9.08 -11.71
N VAL A 125 -0.29 -9.30 -13.00
CA VAL A 125 0.09 -8.26 -13.95
C VAL A 125 -1.03 -8.10 -14.96
N THR A 126 -1.49 -6.87 -15.19
CA THR A 126 -2.65 -6.57 -16.05
C THR A 126 -2.27 -5.51 -17.08
N ASN A 127 -2.68 -5.68 -18.34
CA ASN A 127 -2.67 -4.58 -19.31
C ASN A 127 -3.90 -3.70 -19.11
N ILE A 128 -3.68 -2.49 -18.61
CA ILE A 128 -4.71 -1.46 -18.40
C ILE A 128 -4.81 -0.46 -19.55
N GLY A 129 -3.95 -0.62 -20.57
CA GLY A 129 -3.99 0.16 -21.80
C GLY A 129 -5.03 -0.37 -22.79
N LEU A 130 -5.13 0.34 -23.92
CA LEU A 130 -6.05 0.01 -25.02
C LEU A 130 -5.39 -0.73 -26.19
N VAL A 131 -4.06 -0.90 -26.13
CA VAL A 131 -3.25 -1.52 -27.19
C VAL A 131 -2.62 -2.81 -26.66
N ALA A 132 -2.61 -3.85 -27.49
CA ALA A 132 -1.92 -5.08 -27.16
C ALA A 132 -0.39 -4.88 -27.22
N CYS A 133 0.33 -5.30 -26.20
CA CYS A 133 1.78 -5.09 -26.09
C CYS A 133 2.45 -6.30 -25.43
N LYS A 134 3.78 -6.35 -25.39
CA LYS A 134 4.56 -7.46 -24.82
C LYS A 134 5.25 -7.04 -23.54
N ARG A 135 5.29 -7.91 -22.53
CA ARG A 135 6.10 -7.69 -21.34
C ARG A 135 6.68 -9.00 -20.84
N ASP A 136 7.93 -8.95 -20.41
CA ASP A 136 8.51 -10.02 -19.63
C ASP A 136 7.90 -10.03 -18.23
N VAL A 137 7.35 -11.17 -17.82
CA VAL A 137 6.81 -11.44 -16.49
C VAL A 137 7.44 -12.70 -15.89
N GLY A 138 8.65 -13.03 -16.35
CA GLY A 138 9.42 -14.17 -15.89
C GLY A 138 9.91 -14.01 -14.46
N ALA A 139 10.41 -15.13 -13.92
CA ALA A 139 10.94 -15.20 -12.56
C ALA A 139 12.17 -14.29 -12.36
N ALA A 140 12.82 -13.83 -13.44
CA ALA A 140 13.92 -12.87 -13.36
C ALA A 140 13.51 -11.45 -12.97
N VAL A 141 12.28 -11.04 -13.28
CA VAL A 141 11.84 -9.63 -13.18
C VAL A 141 10.62 -9.42 -12.29
N LEU A 142 9.86 -10.48 -12.00
CA LEU A 142 8.66 -10.43 -11.17
C LEU A 142 8.98 -10.83 -9.72
N ALA A 143 8.93 -9.85 -8.82
CA ALA A 143 9.27 -10.00 -7.42
C ALA A 143 8.06 -9.77 -6.50
N ALA A 144 7.90 -10.63 -5.51
CA ALA A 144 7.13 -10.37 -4.30
C ALA A 144 8.09 -9.97 -3.18
N TYR A 145 7.72 -8.95 -2.42
CA TYR A 145 8.45 -8.46 -1.26
C TYR A 145 7.56 -8.41 -0.04
N VAL A 146 8.11 -8.77 1.12
CA VAL A 146 7.48 -8.52 2.42
C VAL A 146 8.20 -7.37 3.09
N TYR A 147 7.43 -6.39 3.56
CA TYR A 147 7.90 -5.22 4.29
C TYR A 147 7.29 -5.15 5.69
N SER A 148 8.04 -4.60 6.65
CA SER A 148 7.47 -4.13 7.91
C SER A 148 6.59 -2.88 7.70
N LEU A 149 5.84 -2.47 8.71
CA LEU A 149 5.11 -1.19 8.71
C LEU A 149 6.04 0.04 8.58
N ASP A 150 7.28 -0.08 9.06
CA ASP A 150 8.32 0.96 8.93
C ASP A 150 9.04 0.94 7.56
N ASN A 151 8.46 0.24 6.58
CA ASN A 151 9.00 0.07 5.23
C ASN A 151 10.39 -0.58 5.19
N GLN A 152 10.75 -1.40 6.18
CA GLN A 152 11.95 -2.23 6.12
C GLN A 152 11.66 -3.49 5.29
N ARG A 153 12.48 -3.77 4.28
CA ARG A 153 12.35 -4.99 3.47
C ARG A 153 12.83 -6.17 4.30
N LEU A 154 11.97 -7.18 4.44
CA LEU A 154 12.24 -8.36 5.26
C LEU A 154 12.48 -9.62 4.41
N TRP A 155 11.88 -9.70 3.22
CA TRP A 155 11.99 -10.87 2.35
C TRP A 155 11.72 -10.55 0.89
N SER A 156 12.25 -11.38 -0.03
CA SER A 156 11.89 -11.43 -1.45
C SER A 156 11.96 -12.86 -1.99
N ASN A 157 11.08 -13.22 -2.94
CA ASN A 157 11.16 -14.51 -3.65
C ASN A 157 12.46 -14.67 -4.47
N LEU A 158 13.11 -13.56 -4.83
CA LEU A 158 14.33 -13.58 -5.66
C LEU A 158 15.63 -13.76 -4.86
N ASP A 159 15.57 -13.65 -3.53
CA ASP A 159 16.78 -13.62 -2.70
C ASP A 159 17.51 -14.97 -2.65
N CYS A 160 16.74 -16.05 -2.48
CA CYS A 160 17.27 -17.40 -2.19
C CYS A 160 17.15 -18.39 -3.34
N ALA A 161 16.33 -18.08 -4.34
CA ALA A 161 16.18 -18.88 -5.54
C ALA A 161 16.05 -17.95 -6.76
N PRO A 162 17.07 -17.10 -7.02
CA PRO A 162 17.05 -16.27 -8.21
C PRO A 162 17.00 -17.16 -9.45
N SER A 163 16.17 -16.77 -10.42
CA SER A 163 16.05 -17.43 -11.71
C SER A 163 16.31 -16.41 -12.81
N ASN A 164 17.00 -16.84 -13.87
CA ASN A 164 17.18 -16.03 -15.08
C ASN A 164 16.12 -16.36 -16.15
N GLU A 165 15.07 -17.10 -15.79
CA GLU A 165 14.00 -17.45 -16.72
C GLU A 165 13.16 -16.21 -17.05
N THR A 166 13.17 -15.86 -18.33
CA THR A 166 12.30 -14.85 -18.93
C THR A 166 10.99 -15.49 -19.38
N LEU A 167 9.88 -14.78 -19.25
CA LEU A 167 8.57 -15.17 -19.75
C LEU A 167 7.92 -13.96 -20.43
N VAL A 168 8.29 -13.71 -21.68
CA VAL A 168 7.68 -12.66 -22.49
C VAL A 168 6.28 -13.09 -22.90
N LYS A 169 5.28 -12.31 -22.49
CA LYS A 169 3.87 -12.52 -22.82
C LYS A 169 3.35 -11.32 -23.61
N THR A 170 2.52 -11.61 -24.61
CA THR A 170 1.65 -10.61 -25.21
C THR A 170 0.44 -10.44 -24.29
N PHE A 171 0.11 -9.19 -23.96
CA PHE A 171 -1.07 -8.82 -23.19
C PHE A 171 -2.04 -8.08 -24.09
N ASN A 172 -3.21 -8.65 -24.34
CA ASN A 172 -4.34 -7.91 -24.88
C ASN A 172 -4.89 -6.92 -23.83
N PRO A 173 -5.62 -5.87 -24.23
CA PRO A 173 -6.30 -4.99 -23.29
C PRO A 173 -7.14 -5.76 -22.25
N GLY A 174 -6.89 -5.53 -20.97
CA GLY A 174 -7.53 -6.23 -19.84
C GLY A 174 -7.00 -7.64 -19.55
N GLU A 175 -6.07 -8.17 -20.35
CA GLU A 175 -5.47 -9.48 -20.10
C GLU A 175 -4.60 -9.47 -18.85
N GLN A 176 -4.58 -10.61 -18.15
CA GLN A 176 -3.89 -10.79 -16.89
C GLN A 176 -2.98 -12.01 -16.91
N VAL A 177 -1.79 -11.87 -16.34
CA VAL A 177 -0.92 -13.00 -16.01
C VAL A 177 -0.77 -13.07 -14.50
N THR A 178 -0.90 -14.29 -13.98
CA THR A 178 -0.86 -14.57 -12.56
C THR A 178 0.27 -15.52 -12.23
N THR A 179 1.04 -15.20 -11.19
CA THR A 179 2.14 -16.03 -10.70
C THR A 179 2.02 -16.16 -9.19
N GLU A 180 2.11 -17.39 -8.67
CA GLU A 180 2.01 -17.66 -7.24
C GLU A 180 3.40 -18.03 -6.67
N VAL A 181 3.72 -17.50 -5.50
CA VAL A 181 4.89 -17.89 -4.71
C VAL A 181 4.47 -18.23 -3.28
N THR A 182 5.11 -19.23 -2.71
CA THR A 182 4.89 -19.64 -1.32
C THR A 182 6.00 -19.06 -0.44
N TRP A 183 5.61 -18.28 0.57
CA TRP A 183 6.54 -17.73 1.55
C TRP A 183 6.57 -18.60 2.81
N THR A 184 7.77 -18.82 3.36
CA THR A 184 7.97 -19.72 4.50
C THR A 184 7.93 -19.03 5.86
N GLY A 185 7.61 -17.73 5.91
CA GLY A 185 7.72 -16.93 7.14
C GLY A 185 9.15 -16.54 7.53
N MET A 186 10.15 -16.87 6.71
CA MET A 186 11.56 -16.57 6.98
C MET A 186 11.98 -15.27 6.29
N GLY A 187 12.85 -14.51 6.93
CA GLY A 187 13.52 -13.37 6.33
C GLY A 187 14.52 -13.78 5.26
N SER A 188 14.86 -12.84 4.39
CA SER A 188 15.91 -13.01 3.39
C SER A 188 16.54 -11.66 3.02
N ALA A 189 17.77 -11.75 2.53
CA ALA A 189 18.49 -10.64 1.92
C ALA A 189 19.04 -11.13 0.57
N PRO A 190 19.49 -10.22 -0.32
CA PRO A 190 20.15 -10.62 -1.56
C PRO A 190 21.27 -11.63 -1.24
N GLN A 191 21.64 -12.48 -2.19
CA GLN A 191 22.61 -13.58 -2.01
C GLN A 191 22.28 -14.61 -0.91
N CYS A 192 21.11 -14.52 -0.26
CA CYS A 192 20.58 -15.46 0.73
C CYS A 192 21.60 -15.87 1.82
N PRO A 193 22.07 -14.93 2.67
CA PRO A 193 22.95 -15.27 3.77
C PRO A 193 22.27 -16.23 4.76
N LEU A 194 23.07 -17.14 5.33
CA LEU A 194 22.66 -18.07 6.38
C LEU A 194 23.28 -17.65 7.72
N PRO A 195 22.59 -17.89 8.86
CA PRO A 195 21.23 -18.42 8.96
C PRO A 195 20.17 -17.39 8.53
N ARG A 196 19.05 -17.87 7.99
CA ARG A 196 17.88 -17.02 7.77
C ARG A 196 17.14 -16.88 9.09
N GLU A 197 16.81 -15.66 9.47
CA GLU A 197 16.07 -15.39 10.70
C GLU A 197 14.55 -15.50 10.45
N PRO A 198 13.79 -16.14 11.36
CA PRO A 198 12.33 -16.17 11.27
C PRO A 198 11.75 -14.77 11.50
N ILE A 199 10.69 -14.44 10.78
CA ILE A 199 9.94 -13.20 11.00
C ILE A 199 8.87 -13.46 12.07
N GLY A 200 8.91 -12.65 13.12
CA GLY A 200 8.05 -12.79 14.28
C GLY A 200 6.59 -12.39 14.03
N PRO A 201 5.77 -12.31 15.09
CA PRO A 201 4.41 -11.83 14.98
C PRO A 201 4.39 -10.33 14.66
N GLY A 202 3.40 -9.90 13.88
CA GLY A 202 3.30 -8.50 13.47
C GLY A 202 2.34 -8.28 12.30
N THR A 203 2.23 -7.02 11.90
CA THR A 203 1.56 -6.63 10.66
C THR A 203 2.61 -6.29 9.61
N TYR A 204 2.42 -6.81 8.41
CA TYR A 204 3.36 -6.70 7.30
C TYR A 204 2.64 -6.29 6.03
N ASN A 205 3.41 -5.83 5.06
CA ASN A 205 2.91 -5.44 3.75
C ASN A 205 3.54 -6.34 2.68
N LEU A 206 2.69 -7.00 1.89
CA LEU A 206 3.09 -7.58 0.60
C LEU A 206 3.14 -6.46 -0.44
N VAL A 207 4.24 -6.38 -1.18
CA VAL A 207 4.37 -5.52 -2.35
C VAL A 207 4.92 -6.32 -3.51
N VAL A 208 4.27 -6.23 -4.66
CA VAL A 208 4.70 -6.89 -5.89
C VAL A 208 5.35 -5.87 -6.80
N GLN A 209 6.42 -6.26 -7.48
CA GLN A 209 7.18 -5.40 -8.36
C GLN A 209 7.53 -6.13 -9.66
N LEU A 210 7.34 -5.46 -10.77
CA LEU A 210 7.75 -5.89 -12.10
C LEU A 210 8.69 -4.83 -12.68
N GLY A 211 10.00 -5.09 -12.65
CA GLY A 211 10.99 -4.08 -13.00
C GLY A 211 10.84 -2.82 -12.12
N ASN A 212 10.46 -1.69 -12.72
CA ASN A 212 10.24 -0.42 -12.00
C ASN A 212 8.78 -0.21 -11.55
N LEU A 213 7.85 -1.01 -12.06
CA LEU A 213 6.43 -0.90 -11.73
C LEU A 213 6.14 -1.63 -10.42
N ARG A 214 5.50 -0.94 -9.47
CA ARG A 214 5.28 -1.43 -8.10
C ARG A 214 3.82 -1.35 -7.72
N SER A 215 3.30 -2.38 -7.06
CA SER A 215 1.92 -2.43 -6.60
C SER A 215 1.70 -1.54 -5.37
N ALA A 216 0.42 -1.28 -5.08
CA ALA A 216 0.02 -0.89 -3.72
C ALA A 216 0.39 -1.99 -2.70
N ALA A 217 0.55 -1.58 -1.44
CA ALA A 217 0.81 -2.49 -0.33
C ALA A 217 -0.46 -3.25 0.05
N VAL A 218 -0.32 -4.56 0.27
CA VAL A 218 -1.39 -5.43 0.78
C VAL A 218 -1.05 -5.84 2.21
N PRO A 219 -1.79 -5.35 3.22
CA PRO A 219 -1.51 -5.69 4.60
C PRO A 219 -1.94 -7.11 4.92
N PHE A 220 -1.14 -7.81 5.72
CA PHE A 220 -1.50 -9.08 6.34
C PHE A 220 -0.87 -9.18 7.72
N THR A 221 -1.38 -10.07 8.57
CA THR A 221 -0.84 -10.27 9.93
C THR A 221 -0.30 -11.68 10.12
N LEU A 222 0.78 -11.78 10.90
CA LEU A 222 1.26 -13.02 11.50
C LEU A 222 1.02 -12.94 13.01
N SER A 223 0.31 -13.91 13.54
CA SER A 223 0.03 -14.07 14.96
C SER A 223 0.84 -15.24 15.53
N GLU A 224 1.08 -15.23 16.83
CA GLU A 224 1.63 -16.42 17.50
C GLU A 224 0.67 -17.60 17.35
N THR A 225 1.21 -18.81 17.24
CA THR A 225 0.42 -20.02 17.29
C THR A 225 -0.27 -20.08 18.66
N PRO A 226 -1.60 -20.26 18.73
CA PRO A 226 -2.28 -20.48 20.00
C PRO A 226 -1.64 -21.67 20.72
N PRO A 227 -1.41 -21.59 22.04
CA PRO A 227 -0.95 -22.74 22.79
C PRO A 227 -1.95 -23.89 22.57
N PRO A 228 -1.48 -25.14 22.39
CA PRO A 228 -2.37 -26.27 22.27
C PRO A 228 -3.32 -26.29 23.47
N PRO A 229 -4.62 -26.61 23.28
CA PRO A 229 -5.56 -26.67 24.38
C PRO A 229 -4.95 -27.56 25.47
N ALA A 230 -4.91 -27.06 26.70
CA ALA A 230 -4.45 -27.83 27.84
C ALA A 230 -5.17 -29.18 27.79
N ALA A 231 -4.40 -30.28 27.81
CA ALA A 231 -4.96 -31.62 27.79
C ALA A 231 -6.07 -31.67 28.83
N GLU A 232 -7.30 -31.89 28.36
CA GLU A 232 -8.44 -32.09 29.24
C GLU A 232 -8.04 -33.20 30.23
N PRO A 233 -8.12 -32.98 31.55
CA PRO A 233 -7.72 -34.00 32.49
C PRO A 233 -8.46 -35.28 32.15
N ALA A 234 -7.72 -36.36 31.95
CA ALA A 234 -8.29 -37.65 31.59
C ALA A 234 -9.48 -37.94 32.52
N PRO A 235 -10.64 -38.37 31.99
CA PRO A 235 -11.78 -38.69 32.82
C PRO A 235 -11.31 -39.66 33.92
N PRO A 236 -11.73 -39.49 35.18
CA PRO A 236 -11.27 -40.33 36.26
C PRO A 236 -11.52 -41.79 35.89
N ALA A 237 -10.46 -42.60 35.93
CA ALA A 237 -10.57 -44.04 35.79
C ALA A 237 -11.43 -44.55 36.96
N GLY A 238 -12.68 -44.91 36.66
CA GLY A 238 -13.61 -45.44 37.65
C GLY A 238 -14.89 -44.61 37.81
N VAL A 239 -15.70 -44.58 36.76
CA VAL A 239 -17.15 -44.65 36.97
C VAL A 239 -17.57 -45.91 36.22
N GLU A 240 -17.69 -47.01 36.96
CA GLU A 240 -18.36 -48.21 36.47
C GLU A 240 -19.68 -47.78 35.81
N GLN A 241 -19.79 -48.00 34.51
CA GLN A 241 -21.05 -47.89 33.80
C GLN A 241 -22.02 -48.85 34.48
N MET A 242 -22.92 -48.30 35.31
CA MET A 242 -24.10 -49.02 35.74
C MET A 242 -24.83 -49.48 34.48
N PRO A 243 -25.17 -50.78 34.36
CA PRO A 243 -25.86 -51.26 33.17
C PRO A 243 -27.20 -50.53 33.04
N ALA A 244 -27.48 -50.03 31.83
CA ALA A 244 -28.77 -49.45 31.51
C ALA A 244 -29.88 -50.46 31.82
N PRO A 245 -31.04 -50.03 32.36
CA PRO A 245 -32.18 -50.91 32.54
C PRO A 245 -32.63 -51.46 31.18
N PRO A 246 -33.19 -52.69 31.12
CA PRO A 246 -33.63 -53.27 29.86
C PRO A 246 -34.69 -52.37 29.21
N VAL A 247 -34.51 -52.09 27.92
CA VAL A 247 -35.53 -51.43 27.12
C VAL A 247 -36.71 -52.39 26.98
N GLU A 248 -37.81 -52.08 27.64
CA GLU A 248 -39.07 -52.79 27.50
C GLU A 248 -39.59 -52.65 26.06
N ALA A 249 -39.84 -53.78 25.39
CA ALA A 249 -40.28 -53.80 24.01
C ALA A 249 -41.69 -53.19 23.87
N PRO A 250 -41.97 -52.40 22.82
CA PRO A 250 -43.30 -51.84 22.62
C PRO A 250 -44.30 -52.95 22.26
N ALA A 251 -45.49 -52.88 22.87
CA ALA A 251 -46.59 -53.80 22.62
C ALA A 251 -47.07 -53.76 21.16
N PRO A 252 -47.54 -54.88 20.59
CA PRO A 252 -48.03 -54.91 19.22
C PRO A 252 -49.35 -54.15 19.07
N GLU A 253 -49.42 -53.36 18.01
CA GLU A 253 -50.56 -52.55 17.58
C GLU A 253 -51.76 -53.45 17.20
N PRO A 254 -53.02 -53.09 17.55
CA PRO A 254 -54.18 -53.89 17.19
C PRO A 254 -54.54 -53.71 15.71
N ALA A 255 -54.91 -54.81 15.06
CA ALA A 255 -55.34 -54.85 13.67
C ALA A 255 -56.61 -54.00 13.43
N PRO A 256 -56.76 -53.38 12.24
CA PRO A 256 -57.93 -52.57 11.93
C PRO A 256 -59.18 -53.44 11.73
N VAL A 257 -60.28 -53.01 12.35
CA VAL A 257 -61.63 -53.51 12.09
C VAL A 257 -62.37 -52.46 11.28
N GLY A 258 -62.84 -52.82 10.08
CA GLY A 258 -63.77 -52.02 9.28
C GLY A 258 -63.28 -51.78 7.86
#